data_AF-A0A3S6QQX0-F1
#
_entry.id   AF-A0A3S6QQX0-F1
#
_cell.length_a   1.000
_cell.length_b   1.000
_cell.length_c   1.000
_cell.angle_alpha   90.00
_cell.angle_beta   90.00
_cell.angle_gamma   90.00
#
_symmetry.space_group_name_H-M   'P 1'
#
loop_
_entity.id
_entity.type
_entity.pdbx_description
1 polymer ?
#
loop_
_entity_poly.entity_id
_entity_poly.type
_entity_poly.pdbx_seq_one_letter_code
_entity_poly.pdbx_strand_id
1 'polypeptide(L)'
;MIMYILLGLGALLIFTGRLMAHMGLQNEKREYLNKFGREKTKKEYQKIEFRMCKESSFYKKLLYIVIALWIAITIEVIITVVLFMFASESSVISAAVLFFLLTISKCIGLFRYNLGLKKSEFVPINPTVQQLNYGNFIIAVGFLFIALSLIISYIG
;
A
#
# COMPACT_ATOMS: atom_id res chain seq x y z
N MET A 1 19.57 -13.21 16.42
CA MET A 1 19.82 -11.75 16.59
C MET A 1 19.43 -10.95 15.35
N ILE A 2 19.96 -11.28 14.16
CA ILE A 2 19.67 -10.58 12.89
C ILE A 2 18.16 -10.52 12.57
N MET A 3 17.43 -11.63 12.76
CA MET A 3 15.97 -11.70 12.57
C MET A 3 15.20 -10.66 13.38
N TYR A 4 15.47 -10.54 14.69
CA TYR A 4 14.76 -9.61 15.57
C TYR A 4 15.04 -8.14 15.21
N ILE A 5 16.24 -7.85 14.73
CA ILE A 5 16.60 -6.51 14.23
C ILE A 5 15.80 -6.19 12.96
N LEU A 6 15.71 -7.14 12.02
CA LEU A 6 14.92 -6.97 10.79
C LEU A 6 13.43 -6.80 11.07
N LEU A 7 12.86 -7.56 12.02
CA LEU A 7 11.48 -7.40 12.48
C LEU A 7 11.24 -6.01 13.07
N GLY A 8 12.13 -5.56 13.97
CA GLY A 8 12.01 -4.24 14.60
C GLY A 8 12.11 -3.09 13.60
N LEU A 9 13.08 -3.16 12.68
CA LEU A 9 13.22 -2.19 11.59
C LEU A 9 12.01 -2.21 10.65
N GLY A 10 11.55 -3.39 10.24
CA GLY A 10 10.38 -3.55 9.38
C GLY A 10 9.11 -2.92 9.99
N ALA A 11 8.85 -3.18 11.27
CA ALA A 11 7.73 -2.59 11.99
C ALA A 11 7.83 -1.06 12.10
N LEU A 12 9.03 -0.54 12.40
CA LEU A 12 9.28 0.91 12.49
C LEU A 12 9.07 1.60 11.14
N LEU A 13 9.54 1.00 10.04
CA LEU A 13 9.32 1.50 8.69
C LEU A 13 7.82 1.53 8.35
N ILE A 14 7.07 0.46 8.65
CA ILE A 14 5.62 0.45 8.41
C ILE A 14 4.93 1.58 9.19
N PHE A 15 5.30 1.78 10.45
CA PHE A 15 4.70 2.81 11.29
C PHE A 15 5.01 4.23 10.77
N THR A 16 6.30 4.52 10.54
CA THR A 16 6.75 5.84 10.03
C THR A 16 6.19 6.13 8.64
N GLY A 17 6.17 5.14 7.74
CA GLY A 17 5.58 5.28 6.41
C GLY A 17 4.07 5.53 6.46
N ARG A 18 3.34 4.89 7.40
CA ARG A 18 1.91 5.17 7.63
C ARG A 18 1.66 6.60 8.11
N LEU A 19 2.47 7.09 9.04
CA LEU A 19 2.38 8.47 9.51
C LEU A 19 2.61 9.46 8.38
N MET A 20 3.65 9.24 7.56
CA MET A 20 3.96 10.10 6.42
C MET A 20 2.84 10.12 5.37
N ALA A 21 2.30 8.95 5.03
CA ALA A 21 1.16 8.85 4.12
C ALA A 21 -0.09 9.54 4.69
N HIS A 22 -0.35 9.40 5.99
CA HIS A 22 -1.49 10.06 6.63
C HIS A 22 -1.36 11.59 6.63
N MET A 23 -0.18 12.12 6.95
CA MET A 23 0.10 13.56 6.88
C MET A 23 -0.06 14.09 5.45
N GLY A 24 0.46 13.36 4.45
CA GLY A 24 0.27 13.70 3.04
C GLY A 24 -1.22 13.78 2.65
N LEU A 25 -2.03 12.79 3.04
CA LEU A 25 -3.49 12.79 2.80
C LEU A 25 -4.21 13.96 3.47
N GLN A 26 -3.80 14.33 4.69
CA GLN A 26 -4.39 15.47 5.40
C GLN A 26 -4.04 16.79 4.72
N ASN A 27 -2.79 16.96 4.29
CA ASN A 27 -2.33 18.13 3.55
C ASN A 27 -3.04 18.26 2.20
N GLU A 28 -3.18 17.15 1.45
CA GLU A 28 -3.92 17.11 0.18
C GLU A 28 -5.38 17.52 0.39
N LYS A 29 -6.03 17.00 1.44
CA LYS A 29 -7.41 17.36 1.79
C LYS A 29 -7.54 18.84 2.14
N ARG A 30 -6.56 19.42 2.85
CA ARG A 30 -6.57 20.83 3.23
C ARG A 30 -6.36 21.74 2.02
N GLU A 31 -5.39 21.42 1.16
CA GLU A 31 -5.16 22.14 -0.09
C GLU A 31 -6.37 22.09 -1.03
N TYR A 32 -7.01 20.92 -1.14
CA TYR A 32 -8.23 20.76 -1.92
C TYR A 32 -9.36 21.66 -1.40
N LEU A 33 -9.61 21.66 -0.08
CA LEU A 33 -10.61 22.52 0.55
C LEU A 33 -10.32 24.01 0.34
N ASN A 34 -9.05 24.41 0.37
CA ASN A 34 -8.64 25.79 0.14
C ASN A 34 -8.83 26.23 -1.32
N LYS A 35 -8.58 25.35 -2.30
CA LYS A 35 -8.67 25.69 -3.74
C LYS A 35 -10.09 25.68 -4.31
N PHE A 36 -10.96 24.78 -3.84
CA PHE A 36 -12.31 24.61 -4.42
C PHE A 36 -13.46 25.10 -3.52
N GLY A 37 -13.16 25.60 -2.33
CA GLY A 37 -14.16 26.00 -1.34
C GLY A 37 -14.98 24.81 -0.80
N ARG A 38 -15.88 25.06 0.16
CA ARG A 38 -16.75 24.01 0.76
C ARG A 38 -17.84 23.49 -0.21
N GLU A 39 -18.14 24.20 -1.30
CA GLU A 39 -19.36 23.98 -2.08
C GLU A 39 -19.25 22.89 -3.17
N LYS A 40 -18.07 22.65 -3.76
CA LYS A 40 -17.88 21.49 -4.65
C LYS A 40 -17.43 20.29 -3.85
N THR A 41 -18.42 19.52 -3.40
CA THR A 41 -18.22 18.29 -2.62
C THR A 41 -17.11 17.42 -3.23
N LYS A 42 -16.25 16.88 -2.36
CA LYS A 42 -15.18 15.90 -2.66
C LYS A 42 -15.61 14.77 -3.62
N LYS A 43 -16.91 14.47 -3.68
CA LYS A 43 -17.54 13.51 -4.59
C LYS A 43 -17.48 13.92 -6.07
N GLU A 44 -17.54 15.21 -6.41
CA GLU A 44 -17.57 15.68 -7.80
C GLU A 44 -16.18 15.63 -8.46
N TYR A 45 -15.12 16.02 -7.75
CA TYR A 45 -13.75 15.89 -8.26
C TYR A 45 -13.23 14.45 -8.24
N GLN A 46 -13.54 13.66 -7.19
CA GLN A 46 -13.29 12.21 -7.25
C GLN A 46 -14.01 11.58 -8.44
N LYS A 47 -15.19 12.07 -8.85
CA LYS A 47 -15.86 11.62 -10.07
C LYS A 47 -15.09 11.99 -11.35
N ILE A 48 -14.41 13.13 -11.40
CA ILE A 48 -13.68 13.62 -12.59
C ILE A 48 -12.31 12.94 -12.73
N GLU A 49 -11.49 12.88 -11.67
CA GLU A 49 -10.21 12.15 -11.66
C GLU A 49 -10.40 10.65 -11.96
N PHE A 50 -11.45 10.03 -11.42
CA PHE A 50 -11.76 8.64 -11.74
C PHE A 50 -12.38 8.46 -13.14
N ARG A 51 -12.96 9.49 -13.77
CA ARG A 51 -13.57 9.37 -15.12
C ARG A 51 -12.49 9.20 -16.19
N MET A 52 -11.50 10.08 -16.23
CA MET A 52 -10.40 10.00 -17.21
C MET A 52 -9.51 8.76 -16.99
N CYS A 53 -9.32 8.35 -15.74
CA CYS A 53 -8.52 7.16 -15.44
C CYS A 53 -9.25 5.84 -15.76
N LYS A 54 -10.60 5.80 -15.66
CA LYS A 54 -11.42 4.62 -15.98
C LYS A 54 -11.48 4.28 -17.47
N GLU A 55 -11.29 5.24 -18.38
CA GLU A 55 -11.33 4.97 -19.82
C GLU A 55 -10.05 4.32 -20.34
N SER A 56 -8.93 4.49 -19.63
CA SER A 56 -7.65 3.86 -19.96
C SER A 56 -7.74 2.33 -19.85
N SER A 57 -7.57 1.61 -20.96
CA SER A 57 -7.53 0.13 -20.99
C SER A 57 -6.49 -0.44 -20.00
N PHE A 58 -5.34 0.23 -19.88
CA PHE A 58 -4.29 -0.10 -18.91
C PHE A 58 -4.75 -0.02 -17.44
N TYR A 59 -5.50 1.02 -17.05
CA TYR A 59 -6.00 1.17 -15.69
C TYR A 59 -7.06 0.11 -15.34
N LYS A 60 -7.91 -0.28 -16.31
CA LYS A 60 -8.85 -1.40 -16.13
C LYS A 60 -8.11 -2.73 -15.89
N LYS A 61 -7.10 -3.05 -16.70
CA LYS A 61 -6.26 -4.25 -16.50
C LYS A 61 -5.60 -4.24 -15.11
N LEU A 62 -5.04 -3.10 -14.72
CA LEU A 62 -4.40 -2.91 -13.43
C LEU A 62 -5.39 -3.06 -12.26
N LEU A 63 -6.65 -2.62 -12.42
CA LEU A 63 -7.71 -2.83 -11.45
C LEU A 63 -8.02 -4.32 -11.25
N TYR A 64 -8.12 -5.10 -12.33
CA TYR A 64 -8.35 -6.54 -12.24
C TYR A 64 -7.20 -7.27 -11.52
N ILE A 65 -5.95 -6.88 -11.80
CA ILE A 65 -4.78 -7.40 -11.08
C ILE A 65 -4.88 -7.12 -9.58
N VAL A 66 -5.30 -5.91 -9.21
CA VAL A 66 -5.48 -5.53 -7.79
C VAL A 66 -6.56 -6.39 -7.13
N ILE A 67 -7.70 -6.60 -7.80
CA ILE A 67 -8.79 -7.43 -7.28
C ILE A 67 -8.33 -8.87 -7.07
N ALA A 68 -7.66 -9.46 -8.07
CA ALA A 68 -7.10 -10.81 -7.98
C ALA A 68 -6.09 -10.92 -6.83
N LEU A 69 -5.23 -9.91 -6.66
CA LEU A 69 -4.26 -9.87 -5.57
C LEU A 69 -4.93 -9.79 -4.19
N TRP A 70 -6.00 -9.01 -4.02
CA TRP A 70 -6.75 -8.97 -2.76
C TRP A 70 -7.44 -10.29 -2.43
N ILE A 71 -7.96 -10.99 -3.44
CA ILE A 71 -8.50 -12.35 -3.26
C ILE A 71 -7.38 -13.28 -2.79
N ALA A 72 -6.22 -13.26 -3.44
CA ALA A 72 -5.07 -14.09 -3.06
C ALA A 72 -4.59 -13.80 -1.63
N ILE A 73 -4.48 -12.52 -1.24
CA ILE A 73 -4.14 -12.11 0.14
C ILE A 73 -5.19 -12.65 1.13
N THR A 74 -6.48 -12.57 0.80
CA THR A 74 -7.55 -13.03 1.70
C THR A 74 -7.49 -14.54 1.92
N ILE A 75 -7.27 -15.31 0.85
CA ILE A 75 -7.07 -16.75 0.93
C ILE A 75 -5.83 -17.08 1.76
N GLU A 76 -4.71 -16.39 1.50
CA GLU A 76 -3.47 -16.62 2.23
C GLU A 76 -3.61 -16.31 3.72
N VAL A 77 -4.30 -15.23 4.11
CA VAL A 77 -4.61 -14.93 5.52
C VAL A 77 -5.34 -16.10 6.19
N ILE A 78 -6.35 -16.66 5.52
CA ILE A 78 -7.10 -17.81 6.06
C ILE A 78 -6.17 -19.02 6.24
N ILE A 79 -5.35 -19.33 5.24
CA ILE A 79 -4.37 -20.42 5.29
C ILE A 79 -3.38 -20.20 6.45
N THR A 80 -2.79 -19.00 6.56
CA THR A 80 -1.84 -18.68 7.63
C THR A 80 -2.46 -18.84 9.00
N VAL A 81 -3.70 -18.36 9.21
CA VAL A 81 -4.42 -18.50 10.49
C VAL A 81 -4.65 -19.96 10.83
N VAL A 82 -5.12 -20.76 9.87
CA VAL A 82 -5.34 -22.20 10.06
C VAL A 82 -4.04 -22.91 10.44
N LEU A 83 -2.95 -22.66 9.70
CA LEU A 83 -1.63 -23.24 10.00
C LEU A 83 -1.13 -22.84 11.39
N PHE A 84 -1.40 -21.60 11.81
CA PHE A 84 -1.04 -21.12 13.14
C PHE A 84 -1.82 -21.83 14.25
N MET A 85 -3.12 -22.08 14.05
CA MET A 85 -3.94 -22.85 15.00
C MET A 85 -3.44 -24.28 15.20
N PHE A 86 -2.88 -24.90 14.16
CA PHE A 86 -2.27 -26.22 14.23
C PHE A 86 -0.80 -26.22 14.66
N ALA A 87 -0.25 -25.07 15.08
CA ALA A 87 1.16 -24.90 15.43
C ALA A 87 2.11 -25.46 14.35
N SER A 88 1.71 -25.41 13.08
CA SER A 88 2.50 -25.93 11.97
C SER A 88 3.67 -25.00 11.69
N GLU A 89 4.88 -25.54 11.51
CA GLU A 89 6.06 -24.77 11.09
C GLU A 89 5.84 -24.08 9.73
N SER A 90 4.99 -24.66 8.87
CA SER A 90 4.57 -24.05 7.61
C SER A 90 3.84 -22.71 7.78
N SER A 91 3.36 -22.39 8.98
CA SER A 91 2.75 -21.09 9.29
C SER A 91 3.74 -19.93 9.13
N VAL A 92 5.04 -20.16 9.39
CA VAL A 92 6.10 -19.14 9.23
C VAL A 92 6.31 -18.81 7.76
N ILE A 93 6.36 -19.84 6.90
CA ILE A 93 6.49 -19.67 5.44
C ILE A 93 5.25 -18.98 4.88
N SER A 94 4.05 -19.42 5.26
CA SER A 94 2.79 -18.81 4.82
C SER A 94 2.71 -17.33 5.24
N ALA A 95 3.10 -17.00 6.47
CA ALA A 95 3.19 -15.61 6.92
C ALA A 95 4.20 -14.80 6.08
N ALA A 96 5.36 -15.36 5.72
CA ALA A 96 6.33 -14.69 4.85
C ALA A 96 5.74 -14.41 3.45
N VAL A 97 5.03 -15.38 2.87
CA VAL A 97 4.31 -15.21 1.58
C VAL A 97 3.26 -14.11 1.69
N LEU A 98 2.49 -14.07 2.78
CA LEU A 98 1.51 -13.02 3.03
C LEU A 98 2.15 -11.62 3.06
N PHE A 99 3.26 -11.44 3.79
CA PHE A 99 3.97 -10.16 3.83
C PHE A 99 4.58 -9.77 2.48
N PHE A 100 4.99 -10.75 1.67
CA PHE A 100 5.45 -10.51 0.31
C PHE A 100 4.31 -10.04 -0.60
N LEU A 101 3.13 -10.68 -0.53
CA LEU A 101 1.94 -10.24 -1.27
C LEU A 101 1.49 -8.82 -0.86
N LEU A 102 1.57 -8.48 0.43
CA LEU A 102 1.31 -7.13 0.92
C LEU A 102 2.31 -6.10 0.37
N THR A 103 3.58 -6.48 0.21
CA THR A 103 4.60 -5.64 -0.43
C THR A 103 4.23 -5.33 -1.88
N ILE A 104 3.89 -6.36 -2.67
CA ILE A 104 3.45 -6.22 -4.06
C ILE A 104 2.21 -5.32 -4.13
N SER A 105 1.24 -5.53 -3.24
CA SER A 105 0.00 -4.73 -3.19
C SER A 105 0.29 -3.25 -2.97
N LYS A 106 1.25 -2.92 -2.08
CA LYS A 106 1.67 -1.52 -1.86
C LYS A 106 2.39 -0.92 -3.07
N CYS A 107 3.25 -1.66 -3.74
CA CYS A 107 3.92 -1.21 -4.97
C CYS A 107 2.91 -0.93 -6.10
N ILE A 108 1.93 -1.82 -6.29
CA ILE A 108 0.87 -1.62 -7.30
C ILE A 108 0.00 -0.41 -6.93
N GLY A 109 -0.34 -0.25 -5.64
CA GLY A 109 -1.07 0.91 -5.14
C GLY A 109 -0.35 2.24 -5.41
N LEU A 110 0.96 2.29 -5.13
CA LEU A 110 1.83 3.43 -5.42
C LEU A 110 1.86 3.75 -6.92
N PHE A 111 2.00 2.73 -7.76
CA PHE A 111 2.01 2.89 -9.21
C PHE A 111 0.67 3.42 -9.75
N ARG A 112 -0.45 2.92 -9.22
CA ARG A 112 -1.80 3.42 -9.54
C ARG A 112 -1.98 4.88 -9.14
N TYR A 113 -1.54 5.24 -7.94
CA TYR A 113 -1.62 6.61 -7.45
C TYR A 113 -0.83 7.57 -8.35
N ASN A 114 0.42 7.23 -8.69
CA ASN A 114 1.25 8.01 -9.60
C ASN A 114 0.68 8.15 -11.01
N LEU A 115 0.04 7.10 -11.54
CA LEU A 115 -0.67 7.18 -12.82
C LEU A 115 -1.91 8.07 -12.75
N GLY A 116 -2.64 8.04 -11.63
CA GLY A 116 -3.77 8.93 -11.37
C GLY A 116 -3.34 10.39 -11.34
N LEU A 117 -2.25 10.70 -10.64
CA LEU A 117 -1.68 12.05 -10.56
C LEU A 117 -1.25 12.60 -11.93
N LYS A 118 -0.58 11.78 -12.77
CA LYS A 118 -0.18 12.20 -14.12
C LYS A 118 -1.37 12.55 -15.03
N LYS A 119 -2.56 12.05 -14.72
CA LYS A 119 -3.78 12.24 -15.53
C LYS A 119 -4.79 13.16 -14.85
N SER A 120 -4.47 13.73 -13.69
CA SER A 120 -5.37 14.63 -12.99
C SER A 120 -5.16 16.08 -13.44
N GLU A 121 -6.26 16.79 -13.69
CA GLU A 121 -6.28 18.26 -13.85
C GLU A 121 -5.92 18.98 -12.54
N PHE A 122 -6.05 18.29 -11.40
CA PHE A 122 -5.61 18.73 -10.09
C PHE A 122 -4.31 18.02 -9.72
N VAL A 123 -3.18 18.66 -9.99
CA VAL A 123 -1.89 18.20 -9.45
C VAL A 123 -1.78 18.72 -8.01
N PRO A 124 -1.76 17.85 -6.98
CA PRO A 124 -1.49 18.27 -5.60
C PRO A 124 -0.11 18.93 -5.53
N ILE A 125 0.12 19.82 -4.56
CA ILE A 125 1.42 20.51 -4.48
C ILE A 125 2.52 19.45 -4.31
N ASN A 126 3.67 19.67 -4.96
CA ASN A 126 4.80 18.75 -5.03
C ASN A 126 5.21 18.07 -3.70
N PRO A 127 5.25 18.74 -2.52
CA PRO A 127 5.64 18.08 -1.27
C PRO A 127 4.60 17.07 -0.77
N THR A 128 3.32 17.25 -1.12
CA THR A 128 2.21 16.39 -0.70
C THR A 128 2.23 15.05 -1.43
N VAL A 129 2.44 15.11 -2.76
CA VAL A 129 2.66 13.93 -3.61
C VAL A 129 3.90 13.16 -3.17
N GLN A 130 4.99 13.88 -2.88
CA GLN A 130 6.23 13.28 -2.37
C GLN A 130 6.00 12.55 -1.04
N GLN A 131 5.32 13.17 -0.08
CA GLN A 131 5.01 12.53 1.22
C GLN A 131 4.20 11.24 1.07
N LEU A 132 3.19 11.24 0.21
CA LEU A 132 2.37 10.06 -0.09
C LEU A 132 3.17 8.95 -0.77
N ASN A 133 4.02 9.30 -1.73
CA ASN A 133 4.85 8.34 -2.44
C ASN A 133 5.93 7.73 -1.56
N TYR A 134 6.65 8.56 -0.80
CA TYR A 134 7.66 8.10 0.14
C TYR A 134 7.04 7.27 1.26
N GLY A 135 5.90 7.69 1.82
CA GLY A 135 5.21 6.92 2.86
C GLY A 135 4.81 5.52 2.38
N ASN A 136 4.23 5.41 1.18
CA ASN A 136 3.85 4.11 0.60
C ASN A 136 5.08 3.24 0.24
N PHE A 137 6.16 3.85 -0.25
CA PHE A 137 7.41 3.15 -0.53
C PHE A 137 8.06 2.60 0.74
N ILE A 138 8.15 3.42 1.80
CA ILE A 138 8.69 3.02 3.10
C ILE A 138 7.88 1.86 3.69
N ILE A 139 6.54 1.88 3.58
CA ILE A 139 5.69 0.76 4.00
C ILE A 139 6.01 -0.53 3.23
N ALA A 140 6.21 -0.43 1.91
CA ALA A 140 6.55 -1.59 1.09
C ALA A 140 7.90 -2.20 1.49
N VAL A 141 8.92 -1.37 1.72
CA VAL A 141 10.22 -1.81 2.24
C VAL A 141 10.07 -2.45 3.63
N GLY A 142 9.25 -1.88 4.50
CA GLY A 142 8.98 -2.44 5.82
C GLY A 142 8.35 -3.83 5.78
N PHE A 143 7.37 -4.06 4.89
CA PHE A 143 6.81 -5.40 4.68
C PHE A 143 7.82 -6.39 4.11
N LEU A 144 8.70 -5.94 3.21
CA LEU A 144 9.78 -6.77 2.68
C LEU A 144 10.75 -7.21 3.79
N PHE A 145 11.10 -6.32 4.72
CA PHE A 145 11.98 -6.67 5.85
C PHE A 145 11.33 -7.70 6.77
N ILE A 146 10.02 -7.60 7.02
CA ILE A 146 9.30 -8.62 7.79
C ILE A 146 9.30 -9.96 7.03
N ALA A 147 9.00 -9.97 5.73
CA ALA A 147 9.02 -11.19 4.92
C ALA A 147 10.41 -11.88 4.96
N LEU A 148 11.48 -11.11 4.76
CA LEU A 148 12.85 -11.62 4.83
C LEU A 148 13.21 -12.14 6.22
N SER A 149 12.76 -11.47 7.28
CA SER A 149 13.01 -11.92 8.65
C SER A 149 12.37 -13.28 8.94
N LEU A 150 11.16 -13.54 8.42
CA LEU A 150 10.47 -14.81 8.57
C LEU A 150 11.13 -15.92 7.75
N ILE A 151 11.65 -15.61 6.55
CA ILE A 151 12.42 -16.57 5.74
C ILE A 151 13.71 -16.95 6.47
N ILE A 152 14.43 -15.97 7.02
CA ILE A 152 15.65 -16.21 7.80
C ILE A 152 15.33 -17.05 9.04
N SER A 153 14.21 -16.79 9.72
CA SER A 153 13.74 -17.57 10.87
C SER A 153 13.43 -19.03 10.55
N TYR A 154 13.09 -19.33 9.31
CA TYR A 154 12.72 -20.68 8.89
C TYR A 154 13.94 -21.50 8.47
N ILE A 155 14.95 -20.84 7.90
CA ILE A 155 16.16 -21.50 7.37
C ILE A 155 17.24 -21.70 8.44
N GLY A 156 17.38 -20.77 9.38
CA GLY A 156 18.43 -20.76 10.41
C GLY A 156 17.93 -21.19 11.78
#